data_AF-A0A931YKB6-F1
#
_entry.id   AF-A0A931YKB6-F1
#
_cell.length_a   1.000
_cell.length_b   1.000
_cell.length_c   1.000
_cell.angle_alpha   90.00
_cell.angle_beta   90.00
_cell.angle_gamma   90.00
#
_symmetry.space_group_name_H-M   'P 1'
#
loop_
_entity.id
_entity.type
_entity.pdbx_description
1 polymer ?
#
loop_
_entity_poly.entity_id
_entity_poly.type
_entity_poly.pdbx_seq_one_letter_code
_entity_poly.pdbx_strand_id
1 'polypeptide(L)'
;IGADRKAYPLDALRQEPVINDRVGTTNVVVVGKAETRTARAYGRGALTFRPGRHAGELVEAATGTAWRIEEERLVHSRTGETLARLPAHVVYWFGWHAFYPDAEVYGPPR
;
A
#
# COMPACT_ATOMS: atom_id res chain seq x y z
N ILE A 1 -1.32 12.85 0.10
CA ILE A 1 0.07 13.23 0.48
C ILE A 1 0.29 14.62 -0.09
N GLY A 2 0.40 15.64 0.76
CA GLY A 2 0.21 17.01 0.27
C GLY A 2 -1.18 17.17 -0.38
N ALA A 3 -1.23 17.72 -1.59
CA ALA A 3 -2.47 17.84 -2.37
C ALA A 3 -2.87 16.55 -3.11
N ASP A 4 -1.90 15.65 -3.35
CA ASP A 4 -2.12 14.45 -4.16
C ASP A 4 -2.94 13.41 -3.41
N ARG A 5 -3.93 12.84 -4.10
CA ARG A 5 -4.83 11.84 -3.57
C ARG A 5 -5.08 10.77 -4.62
N LYS A 6 -5.00 9.51 -4.20
CA LYS A 6 -5.28 8.35 -5.05
C LYS A 6 -6.14 7.36 -4.30
N ALA A 7 -7.20 6.89 -4.94
CA ALA A 7 -8.09 5.87 -4.43
C ALA A 7 -7.67 4.49 -4.94
N TYR A 8 -7.68 3.50 -4.06
CA TYR A 8 -7.36 2.11 -4.37
C TYR A 8 -8.61 1.27 -4.17
N PRO A 9 -9.27 0.78 -5.26
CA PRO A 9 -10.42 -0.09 -5.11
C PRO A 9 -10.06 -1.35 -4.33
N LEU A 10 -10.90 -1.74 -3.37
CA LEU A 10 -10.68 -2.98 -2.61
C LEU A 10 -10.62 -4.20 -3.53
N ASP A 11 -11.30 -4.17 -4.67
CA ASP A 11 -11.30 -5.24 -5.66
C ASP A 11 -9.93 -5.40 -6.33
N ALA A 12 -9.27 -4.28 -6.64
CA ALA A 12 -7.90 -4.30 -7.11
C ALA A 12 -6.97 -4.91 -6.05
N LEU A 13 -7.15 -4.53 -4.78
CA LEU A 13 -6.40 -5.09 -3.65
C LEU A 13 -6.72 -6.57 -3.35
N ARG A 14 -7.85 -7.09 -3.81
CA ARG A 14 -8.16 -8.54 -3.75
C ARG A 14 -7.42 -9.32 -4.84
N GLN A 15 -7.21 -8.71 -5.99
CA GLN A 15 -6.48 -9.32 -7.12
C GLN A 15 -4.96 -9.19 -6.94
N GLU A 16 -4.51 -8.02 -6.49
CA GLU A 16 -3.12 -7.66 -6.24
C GLU A 16 -2.99 -7.16 -4.80
N PRO A 17 -2.73 -8.05 -3.82
CA PRO A 17 -2.70 -7.68 -2.40
C PRO A 17 -1.52 -6.79 -2.02
N VAL A 18 -0.52 -6.65 -2.88
CA VAL A 18 0.65 -5.79 -2.69
C VAL A 18 0.87 -4.99 -3.96
N ILE A 19 0.47 -3.72 -3.93
CA ILE A 19 0.59 -2.80 -5.06
C ILE A 19 1.77 -1.88 -4.81
N ASN A 20 2.74 -1.86 -5.73
CA ASN A 20 3.82 -0.88 -5.73
C ASN A 20 3.44 0.25 -6.69
N ASP A 21 3.16 1.42 -6.13
CA ASP A 21 2.65 2.57 -6.90
C ASP A 21 3.43 3.84 -6.56
N ARG A 22 3.02 4.94 -7.18
CA ARG A 22 3.45 6.30 -6.90
C ARG A 22 2.23 7.22 -6.79
N VAL A 23 2.16 7.99 -5.71
CA VAL A 23 1.16 9.05 -5.50
C VAL A 23 1.90 10.38 -5.50
N GLY A 24 1.66 11.19 -6.54
CA GLY A 24 2.49 12.37 -6.80
C GLY A 24 3.95 11.98 -7.02
N THR A 25 4.83 12.44 -6.13
CA THR A 25 6.27 12.10 -6.12
C THR A 25 6.63 11.01 -5.10
N THR A 26 5.69 10.59 -4.26
CA THR A 26 5.96 9.62 -3.20
C THR A 26 5.71 8.20 -3.69
N ASN A 27 6.74 7.37 -3.65
CA ASN A 27 6.62 5.94 -3.88
C ASN A 27 5.94 5.28 -2.69
N VAL A 28 4.87 4.54 -2.95
CA VAL A 28 4.05 3.89 -1.93
C VAL A 28 3.96 2.38 -2.20
N VAL A 29 3.87 1.60 -1.14
CA VAL A 29 3.36 0.24 -1.20
C VAL A 29 2.01 0.19 -0.50
N VAL A 30 0.97 -0.24 -1.21
CA VAL A 30 -0.36 -0.46 -0.65
C VAL A 30 -0.56 -1.95 -0.44
N VAL A 31 -0.92 -2.32 0.79
CA VAL A 31 -1.14 -3.70 1.20
C VAL A 31 -2.60 -3.88 1.56
N GLY A 32 -3.27 -4.77 0.83
CA GLY A 32 -4.64 -5.19 1.07
C GLY A 32 -4.71 -6.45 1.91
N LYS A 33 -5.71 -6.52 2.80
CA LYS A 33 -6.10 -7.75 3.49
C LYS A 33 -7.55 -8.07 3.13
N ALA A 34 -7.73 -9.08 2.28
CA ALA A 34 -9.02 -9.42 1.69
C ALA A 34 -10.05 -9.86 2.75
N GLU A 35 -9.61 -10.61 3.78
CA GLU A 35 -10.48 -11.17 4.80
C GLU A 35 -11.12 -10.08 5.66
N THR A 36 -10.35 -9.04 5.99
CA THR A 36 -10.80 -7.94 6.85
C THR A 36 -11.25 -6.72 6.07
N ARG A 37 -11.13 -6.73 4.74
CA ARG A 37 -11.39 -5.57 3.85
C ARG A 37 -10.65 -4.31 4.31
N THR A 38 -9.41 -4.49 4.77
CA THR A 38 -8.57 -3.37 5.21
C THR A 38 -7.42 -3.16 4.24
N ALA A 39 -6.93 -1.93 4.18
CA ALA A 39 -5.78 -1.54 3.39
C ALA A 39 -4.84 -0.68 4.23
N ARG A 40 -3.54 -0.80 3.99
CA ARG A 40 -2.51 0.05 4.59
C ARG A 40 -1.57 0.54 3.51
N ALA A 41 -1.02 1.73 3.68
CA ALA A 41 -0.04 2.30 2.77
C ALA A 41 1.23 2.67 3.54
N TYR A 42 2.39 2.40 2.96
CA TYR A 42 3.70 2.73 3.53
C TYR A 42 4.56 3.44 2.49
N GLY A 43 5.41 4.37 2.93
CA GLY A 43 6.40 5.00 2.05
C GLY A 43 7.53 4.00 1.76
N ARG A 44 7.73 3.62 0.50
CA ARG A 44 8.68 2.54 0.14
C ARG A 44 10.04 3.04 -0.35
N GLY A 45 10.22 4.34 -0.57
CA GLY A 45 11.43 4.87 -1.21
C GLY A 45 11.64 4.20 -2.57
N ALA A 46 12.85 3.70 -2.85
CA ALA A 46 13.16 2.98 -4.08
C ALA A 46 12.79 1.48 -4.03
N LEU A 47 12.43 0.95 -2.85
CA LEU A 47 12.19 -0.48 -2.65
C LEU A 47 10.92 -0.92 -3.39
N THR A 48 10.91 -2.17 -3.84
CA THR A 48 9.71 -2.83 -4.37
C THR A 48 9.45 -4.10 -3.59
N PHE A 49 8.17 -4.38 -3.38
CA PHE A 49 7.73 -5.48 -2.51
C PHE A 49 6.86 -6.48 -3.26
N ARG A 50 6.94 -7.74 -2.85
CA ARG A 50 6.02 -8.81 -3.24
C ARG A 50 5.38 -9.40 -1.98
N PRO A 51 4.25 -10.12 -2.10
CA PRO A 51 3.71 -10.88 -0.97
C PRO A 51 4.75 -11.83 -0.38
N GLY A 52 4.83 -11.89 0.95
CA GLY A 52 5.65 -12.86 1.67
C GLY A 52 5.02 -14.25 1.71
N ARG A 53 5.69 -15.19 2.39
CA ARG A 53 5.17 -16.56 2.55
C ARG A 53 4.03 -16.62 3.55
N HIS A 54 4.05 -15.72 4.53
CA HIS A 54 3.05 -15.68 5.60
C HIS A 54 2.22 -14.40 5.52
N ALA A 55 1.00 -14.47 6.05
CA ALA A 55 0.16 -13.30 6.22
C ALA A 55 0.88 -12.27 7.13
N GLY A 56 0.91 -11.00 6.72
CA GLY A 56 1.63 -9.96 7.45
C GLY A 56 3.12 -9.85 7.09
N GLU A 57 3.57 -10.53 6.03
CA GLU A 57 4.93 -10.44 5.53
C GLU A 57 4.96 -9.87 4.09
N LEU A 58 5.96 -9.04 3.82
CA LEU A 58 6.37 -8.61 2.49
C LEU A 58 7.79 -9.10 2.23
N VAL A 59 8.12 -9.31 0.95
CA VAL A 59 9.49 -9.63 0.53
C VAL A 59 10.00 -8.52 -0.38
N GLU A 60 11.16 -7.96 -0.03
CA GLU A 60 11.86 -7.00 -0.88
C GLU A 60 12.32 -7.71 -2.16
N ALA A 61 11.97 -7.14 -3.31
CA ALA A 61 12.20 -7.77 -4.60
C ALA A 61 13.69 -7.94 -4.95
N ALA A 62 14.54 -6.99 -4.53
CA ALA A 62 15.95 -6.93 -4.88
C ALA A 62 16.82 -7.88 -4.05
N THR A 63 16.57 -7.96 -2.75
CA THR A 63 17.38 -8.78 -1.82
C THR A 63 16.72 -10.11 -1.46
N GLY A 64 15.41 -10.25 -1.68
CA GLY A 64 14.63 -11.39 -1.18
C GLY A 64 14.39 -11.34 0.32
N THR A 65 14.70 -10.24 1.00
CA THR A 65 14.59 -10.15 2.46
C THR A 65 13.16 -9.87 2.89
N ALA A 66 12.77 -10.50 4.00
CA ALA A 66 11.47 -10.33 4.61
C ALA A 66 11.34 -8.99 5.35
N TRP A 67 10.13 -8.44 5.28
CA TRP A 67 9.66 -7.29 6.03
C TRP A 67 8.35 -7.65 6.71
N ARG A 68 8.19 -7.29 7.99
CA ARG A 68 6.95 -7.48 8.74
C ARG A 68 6.06 -6.26 8.61
N ILE A 69 4.77 -6.51 8.43
CA ILE A 69 3.72 -5.50 8.42
C ILE A 69 3.26 -5.27 9.86
N GLU A 70 3.46 -4.05 10.36
CA GLU A 70 2.92 -3.58 11.63
C GLU A 70 1.94 -2.43 11.42
N GLU A 71 1.22 -2.06 12.49
CA GLU A 71 0.20 -1.02 12.40
C GLU A 71 0.79 0.33 11.99
N GLU A 72 1.93 0.74 12.55
CA GLU A 72 2.51 2.07 12.31
C GLU A 72 3.69 2.07 11.32
N ARG A 73 4.20 0.89 10.95
CA ARG A 73 5.43 0.76 10.17
C ARG A 73 5.57 -0.59 9.45
N LEU A 74 6.39 -0.64 8.41
CA LEU A 74 7.02 -1.88 7.95
C LEU A 74 8.36 -2.04 8.65
N VAL A 75 8.73 -3.26 9.04
CA VAL A 75 9.99 -3.55 9.76
C VAL A 75 10.81 -4.59 9.01
N HIS A 76 12.04 -4.25 8.65
CA HIS A 76 12.98 -5.15 8.01
C HIS A 76 13.38 -6.27 8.99
N SER A 77 13.13 -7.53 8.64
CA SER A 77 13.21 -8.66 9.59
C SER A 77 14.61 -8.91 10.15
N ARG A 78 15.68 -8.59 9.39
CA ARG A 78 17.08 -8.79 9.84
C ARG A 78 17.73 -7.57 10.49
N THR A 79 17.50 -6.36 9.98
CA THR A 79 18.21 -5.13 10.41
C THR A 79 17.40 -4.28 11.37
N GLY A 80 16.07 -4.48 11.45
CA GLY A 80 15.17 -3.63 12.23
C GLY A 80 14.89 -2.26 11.59
N GLU A 81 15.39 -2.00 10.38
CA GLU A 81 15.05 -0.80 9.61
C GLU A 81 13.53 -0.66 9.45
N THR A 82 13.00 0.57 9.46
CA THR A 82 11.56 0.79 9.40
C THR A 82 11.13 1.76 8.32
N LEU A 83 9.99 1.49 7.70
CA LEU A 83 9.31 2.41 6.79
C LEU A 83 8.00 2.92 7.40
N ALA A 84 7.79 4.22 7.34
CA ALA A 84 6.65 4.88 7.96
C ALA A 84 5.32 4.54 7.25
N ARG A 85 4.27 4.32 8.05
CA ARG A 85 2.90 4.29 7.53
C ARG A 85 2.48 5.67 7.04
N LEU A 86 1.75 5.67 5.93
CA LEU A 86 1.16 6.87 5.35
C LEU A 86 -0.32 6.98 5.75
N PRO A 87 -0.86 8.20 5.92
CA PRO A 87 -2.28 8.40 6.16
C PRO A 87 -3.11 7.78 5.02
N ALA A 88 -3.98 6.84 5.38
CA ALA A 88 -4.90 6.17 4.46
C ALA A 88 -6.20 5.87 5.19
N HIS A 89 -7.33 6.09 4.52
CA HIS A 89 -8.66 5.83 5.06
C HIS A 89 -9.43 4.91 4.11
N VAL A 90 -10.05 3.86 4.66
CA VAL A 90 -11.05 3.09 3.92
C VAL A 90 -12.34 3.89 3.95
N VAL A 91 -12.84 4.28 2.79
CA VAL A 91 -14.04 5.10 2.62
C VAL A 91 -14.92 4.52 1.54
N TYR A 92 -16.22 4.76 1.63
CA TYR A 92 -17.13 4.44 0.54
C TYR A 92 -16.88 5.36 -0.67
N TRP A 93 -16.93 4.77 -1.86
CA TRP A 93 -16.66 5.46 -3.13
C TRP A 93 -17.52 6.72 -3.34
N PHE A 94 -18.82 6.67 -3.01
CA PHE A 94 -19.70 7.83 -3.14
C PHE A 94 -19.29 9.00 -2.23
N GLY A 95 -18.77 8.70 -1.04
CA GLY A 95 -18.24 9.73 -0.14
C GLY A 95 -16.95 10.31 -0.69
N TRP A 96 -16.06 9.47 -1.22
CA TRP A 96 -14.81 9.94 -1.82
C TRP A 96 -15.05 10.83 -3.04
N HIS A 97 -15.87 10.41 -4.00
CA HIS A 97 -16.17 11.16 -5.21
C HIS A 97 -16.85 12.51 -4.92
N ALA A 98 -17.69 12.58 -3.88
CA ALA A 98 -18.33 13.84 -3.47
C ALA A 98 -17.33 14.89 -2.96
N PHE A 99 -16.25 14.47 -2.31
CA PHE A 99 -15.22 15.39 -1.79
C PHE A 99 -14.03 15.60 -2.73
N TYR A 100 -13.72 14.62 -3.57
CA TYR A 100 -12.55 14.60 -4.45
C TYR A 100 -12.89 14.02 -5.83
N PRO A 101 -13.68 14.74 -6.65
CA PRO A 101 -14.11 14.25 -7.96
C PRO A 101 -12.94 14.01 -8.92
N ASP A 102 -11.85 14.78 -8.79
CA ASP A 102 -10.68 14.72 -9.68
C ASP A 102 -9.55 13.82 -9.16
N ALA A 103 -9.76 13.10 -8.05
CA ALA A 103 -8.72 12.23 -7.49
C ALA A 103 -8.41 11.05 -8.43
N GLU A 104 -7.13 10.70 -8.56
CA GLU A 104 -6.73 9.53 -9.32
C GLU A 104 -7.33 8.25 -8.70
N VAL A 105 -7.72 7.31 -9.56
CA VAL A 105 -8.14 5.98 -9.13
C VAL A 105 -7.16 4.97 -9.69
N TYR A 106 -6.64 4.10 -8.83
CA TYR A 106 -5.80 3.00 -9.28
C TYR A 106 -6.62 2.06 -10.18
N GLY A 107 -6.17 1.90 -11.42
CA GLY A 107 -6.59 0.84 -12.31
C GLY A 107 -5.46 -0.19 -12.44
N PRO A 108 -5.70 -1.49 -12.22
CA PRO A 108 -4.69 -2.50 -12.45
C PRO A 108 -4.22 -2.46 -13.92
N PRO A 109 -2.94 -2.79 -14.20
CA PRO A 109 -2.48 -2.94 -15.58
C PRO A 109 -3.34 -3.98 -16.32
N ARG A 110 -3.74 -3.67 -17.55
CA ARG A 110 -4.47 -4.58 -18.45
C ARG A 110 -3.61 -5.76 -18.87
#